data_AF-A0A260ZRX0-F1
#
_entry.id   AF-A0A260ZRX0-F1
#
_cell.length_a   1.000
_cell.length_b   1.000
_cell.length_c   1.000
_cell.angle_alpha   90.00
_cell.angle_beta   90.00
_cell.angle_gamma   90.00
#
_symmetry.space_group_name_H-M   'P 1'
#
loop_
_entity.id
_entity.type
_entity.pdbx_description
1 polymer ?
#
loop_
_entity_poly.entity_id
_entity_poly.type
_entity_poly.pdbx_seq_one_letter_code
_entity_poly.pdbx_strand_id
1 'polypeptide(L)'
;METESSPIPIDEEIALEAADPTMEKLREMEISLTSLKMGIRKLIQNQGTLSKEIRNIEESLKDTWKDEMSSVPTKKQPPNCKECAGYHQAYDCPRISADQRFMNAVAAEICVNCNRRHPGVCRKRPLCDKKHLTIYH
;
A
#
# COMPACT_ATOMS: atom_id res chain seq x y z
N MET A 1 -47.62 84.72 40.30
CA MET A 1 -47.51 83.72 39.22
C MET A 1 -46.24 84.08 38.46
N GLU A 2 -45.03 83.80 38.95
CA GLU A 2 -44.46 82.46 39.27
C GLU A 2 -44.76 81.49 38.11
N THR A 3 -43.83 80.91 37.36
CA THR A 3 -42.37 80.68 37.48
C THR A 3 -41.79 80.36 36.09
N GLU A 4 -40.47 80.47 36.00
CA GLU A 4 -39.54 80.13 34.93
C GLU A 4 -39.81 78.78 34.21
N SER A 5 -39.48 78.70 32.91
CA SER A 5 -38.81 77.51 32.35
C SER A 5 -38.17 77.80 30.99
N SER A 6 -36.86 78.02 31.03
CA SER A 6 -35.89 77.58 30.02
C SER A 6 -34.83 76.82 30.85
N PRO A 7 -34.02 75.85 30.37
CA PRO A 7 -33.73 75.54 28.95
C PRO A 7 -33.35 74.04 28.62
N ILE A 8 -33.15 73.72 27.32
CA ILE A 8 -32.18 72.73 26.73
C ILE A 8 -32.39 71.21 27.03
N PRO A 9 -31.84 70.27 26.21
CA PRO A 9 -31.89 70.06 24.76
C PRO A 9 -32.78 68.84 24.44
N ILE A 10 -33.23 68.68 23.19
CA ILE A 10 -33.57 67.32 22.74
C ILE A 10 -32.23 66.63 22.62
N ASP A 11 -31.90 65.77 23.60
CA ASP A 11 -30.82 64.81 23.47
C ASP A 11 -31.08 64.04 22.19
N GLU A 12 -30.37 64.45 21.14
CA GLU A 12 -30.12 63.67 19.95
C GLU A 12 -29.30 62.49 20.45
N GLU A 13 -29.99 61.52 21.05
CA GLU A 13 -29.49 60.19 21.34
C GLU A 13 -29.25 59.58 19.97
N ILE A 14 -28.11 59.95 19.40
CA ILE A 14 -27.44 59.24 18.34
C ILE A 14 -27.36 57.83 18.89
N ALA A 15 -28.30 56.99 18.46
CA ALA A 15 -28.19 55.55 18.54
C ALA A 15 -26.92 55.22 17.76
N LEU A 16 -25.78 55.28 18.47
CA LEU A 16 -24.61 54.51 18.15
C LEU A 16 -25.13 53.08 18.14
N GLU A 17 -25.53 52.61 16.95
CA GLU A 17 -25.50 51.20 16.59
C GLU A 17 -24.06 50.74 16.86
N ALA A 18 -23.77 50.44 18.13
CA ALA A 18 -22.63 49.67 18.51
C ALA A 18 -22.83 48.34 17.80
N ALA A 19 -22.12 48.16 16.69
CA ALA A 19 -22.10 46.91 15.95
C ALA A 19 -21.96 45.78 16.95
N ASP A 20 -22.98 44.93 17.06
CA ASP A 20 -23.01 43.86 18.03
C ASP A 20 -21.75 43.01 17.83
N PRO A 21 -20.82 42.96 18.80
CA PRO A 21 -19.56 42.22 18.66
C PRO A 21 -19.80 40.72 18.38
N THR A 22 -21.00 40.22 18.62
CA THR A 22 -21.45 38.88 18.24
C THR A 22 -21.64 38.74 16.73
N MET A 23 -22.18 39.76 16.06
CA MET A 23 -22.39 39.78 14.60
C MET A 23 -21.07 39.83 13.83
N GLU A 24 -20.08 40.55 14.35
CA GLU A 24 -18.76 40.60 13.71
C GLU A 24 -18.04 39.24 13.81
N LYS A 25 -18.10 38.58 14.97
CA LYS A 25 -17.58 37.21 15.13
C LYS A 25 -18.28 36.21 14.21
N LEU A 26 -19.59 36.35 14.00
CA LEU A 26 -20.34 35.51 13.07
C LEU A 26 -19.85 35.70 11.62
N ARG A 27 -19.61 36.94 11.19
CA ARG A 27 -19.05 37.24 9.86
C ARG A 27 -17.64 36.67 9.69
N GLU A 28 -16.78 36.79 10.69
CA GLU A 28 -15.43 36.20 10.67
C GLU A 28 -15.49 34.67 10.54
N MET A 29 -16.42 34.03 11.24
CA MET A 29 -16.66 32.59 11.12
C MET A 29 -17.18 32.20 9.73
N GLU A 30 -18.09 32.97 9.13
CA GLU A 30 -18.58 32.73 7.76
C GLU A 30 -17.46 32.83 6.72
N ILE A 31 -16.58 33.82 6.84
CA ILE A 31 -15.40 33.98 5.99
C ILE A 31 -14.47 32.77 6.15
N SER A 32 -14.21 32.36 7.39
CA SER A 32 -13.36 31.20 7.70
C SER A 32 -13.93 29.90 7.13
N LEU A 33 -15.24 29.68 7.26
CA LEU A 33 -15.94 28.52 6.70
C LEU A 33 -15.87 28.52 5.17
N THR A 34 -16.00 29.68 4.53
CA THR A 34 -15.91 29.80 3.07
C THR A 34 -14.50 29.46 2.58
N SER A 35 -13.47 29.99 3.24
CA SER A 35 -12.06 29.65 2.97
C SER A 35 -11.78 28.16 3.15
N LEU A 36 -12.26 27.55 4.23
CA LEU A 36 -12.13 26.11 4.48
C LEU A 36 -12.80 25.30 3.38
N LYS A 37 -14.02 25.66 2.98
CA LYS A 37 -14.76 25.00 1.91
C LYS A 37 -14.01 25.07 0.57
N MET A 38 -13.38 26.20 0.26
CA MET A 38 -12.53 26.34 -0.92
C MET A 38 -11.27 25.47 -0.84
N GLY A 39 -10.61 25.45 0.33
CA GLY A 39 -9.43 24.62 0.58
C GLY A 39 -9.73 23.13 0.40
N ILE A 40 -10.84 22.64 0.95
CA ILE A 40 -11.28 21.25 0.82
C ILE A 40 -11.53 20.89 -0.65
N ARG A 41 -12.19 21.75 -1.42
CA ARG A 41 -12.41 21.51 -2.86
C ARG A 41 -11.09 21.36 -3.62
N LYS A 42 -10.10 22.21 -3.32
CA LYS A 42 -8.78 22.13 -3.94
C LYS A 42 -8.04 20.84 -3.57
N LEU A 43 -8.14 20.40 -2.31
CA LEU A 43 -7.57 19.12 -1.87
C LEU A 43 -8.19 17.93 -2.60
N ILE A 44 -9.51 17.91 -2.77
CA ILE A 44 -10.21 16.86 -3.53
C ILE A 44 -9.75 16.83 -4.99
N GLN A 45 -9.62 18.00 -5.63
CA GLN A 45 -9.11 18.10 -7.00
C GLN A 45 -7.68 17.55 -7.11
N ASN A 46 -6.79 17.94 -6.19
CA ASN A 46 -5.42 17.47 -6.16
C ASN A 46 -5.33 15.95 -5.94
N GLN A 47 -6.15 15.40 -5.03
CA GLN A 47 -6.25 13.94 -4.86
C GLN A 47 -6.66 13.25 -6.15
N GLY A 48 -7.65 13.79 -6.87
CA GLY A 48 -8.08 13.26 -8.15
C GLY A 48 -6.97 13.25 -9.21
N THR A 49 -6.14 14.29 -9.25
CA THR A 49 -4.97 14.36 -10.15
C THR A 49 -3.91 13.33 -9.76
N LEU A 50 -3.53 13.26 -8.48
CA LEU A 50 -2.53 12.30 -7.99
C LEU A 50 -2.97 10.85 -8.23
N SER A 51 -4.24 10.52 -8.01
CA SER A 51 -4.75 9.18 -8.31
C SER A 51 -4.63 8.81 -9.79
N LYS A 52 -4.81 9.77 -10.71
CA LYS A 52 -4.61 9.54 -12.15
C LYS A 52 -3.14 9.33 -12.48
N GLU A 53 -2.24 10.14 -11.91
CA GLU A 53 -0.81 10.01 -12.13
C GLU A 53 -0.27 8.67 -11.62
N ILE A 54 -0.68 8.24 -10.43
CA ILE A 54 -0.34 6.91 -9.88
C ILE A 54 -0.76 5.82 -10.85
N ARG A 55 -2.00 5.85 -11.34
CA ARG A 55 -2.50 4.87 -12.30
C ARG A 55 -1.69 4.85 -13.59
N ASN A 56 -1.33 6.02 -14.12
CA ASN A 56 -0.52 6.12 -15.33
C ASN A 56 0.89 5.52 -15.12
N ILE A 57 1.50 5.75 -13.95
CA ILE A 57 2.79 5.15 -13.59
C ILE A 57 2.67 3.62 -13.50
N GLU A 58 1.62 3.11 -12.85
CA GLU A 58 1.36 1.66 -12.75
C GLU A 58 1.18 1.00 -14.13
N GLU A 59 0.47 1.66 -15.04
CA GLU A 59 0.27 1.19 -16.42
C GLU A 59 1.60 1.22 -17.20
N SER A 60 2.36 2.32 -17.12
CA SER A 60 3.68 2.43 -17.77
C SER A 60 4.69 1.40 -17.26
N LEU A 61 4.68 1.09 -15.96
CA LEU A 61 5.55 0.05 -15.39
C LEU A 61 5.19 -1.34 -15.92
N LYS A 62 3.90 -1.66 -16.05
CA LYS A 62 3.45 -2.95 -16.61
C LYS A 62 3.93 -3.13 -18.05
N ASP A 63 3.83 -2.09 -18.86
CA ASP A 63 4.25 -2.14 -20.26
C ASP A 63 5.77 -2.27 -20.37
N THR A 64 6.52 -1.49 -19.57
CA THR A 64 7.99 -1.57 -19.54
C THR A 64 8.49 -2.95 -19.11
N TRP A 65 7.87 -3.55 -18.09
CA TRP A 65 8.23 -4.90 -17.62
C TRP A 65 7.95 -5.97 -18.67
N LYS A 66 6.90 -5.80 -19.46
CA LYS A 66 6.54 -6.74 -20.52
C LYS A 66 7.54 -6.68 -21.69
N ASP A 67 8.01 -5.49 -22.02
CA ASP A 67 9.01 -5.28 -23.09
C ASP A 67 10.42 -5.71 -22.66
N GLU A 68 10.82 -5.43 -21.42
CA GLU A 68 12.09 -5.92 -20.86
C GLU A 68 12.12 -7.45 -20.75
N MET A 69 11.05 -8.10 -20.28
CA MET A 69 11.03 -9.57 -20.21
C MET A 69 10.97 -10.24 -21.59
N SER A 70 10.41 -9.58 -22.60
CA SER A 70 10.34 -10.11 -23.96
C SER A 70 11.66 -9.97 -24.74
N SER A 71 12.53 -9.02 -24.34
CA SER A 71 13.76 -8.70 -25.04
C SER A 71 15.01 -9.39 -24.47
N VAL A 72 14.95 -10.01 -23.29
CA VAL A 72 16.07 -10.81 -22.76
C VAL A 72 16.15 -12.14 -23.52
N PRO A 73 17.21 -12.40 -24.30
CA PRO A 73 17.44 -13.72 -24.85
C PRO A 73 17.63 -14.66 -23.66
N THR A 74 16.71 -15.62 -23.48
CA THR A 74 16.86 -16.65 -22.46
C THR A 74 18.06 -17.51 -22.83
N LYS A 75 19.22 -17.13 -22.30
CA LYS A 75 20.44 -17.93 -22.38
C LYS A 75 20.09 -19.28 -21.79
N LYS A 76 19.96 -20.32 -22.63
CA LYS A 76 19.65 -21.68 -22.18
C LYS A 76 20.65 -22.01 -21.07
N GLN A 77 20.16 -22.14 -19.84
CA GLN A 77 21.03 -22.46 -18.72
C GLN A 77 21.73 -23.80 -19.03
N PRO A 78 23.02 -23.98 -18.76
CA PRO A 78 23.62 -25.28 -18.98
C PRO A 78 22.88 -26.33 -18.14
N PRO A 79 22.73 -27.58 -18.64
CA PRO A 79 22.16 -28.65 -17.85
C PRO A 79 22.96 -28.81 -16.56
N ASN A 80 22.24 -28.83 -15.44
CA ASN A 80 22.80 -28.82 -14.09
C ASN A 80 22.87 -30.21 -13.45
N CYS A 81 22.17 -31.21 -14.00
CA CYS A 81 22.22 -32.57 -13.47
C CYS A 81 23.32 -33.43 -14.11
N LYS A 82 24.24 -33.93 -13.29
CA LYS A 82 25.32 -34.84 -13.72
C LYS A 82 24.84 -36.24 -14.15
N GLU A 83 23.67 -36.66 -13.68
CA GLU A 83 23.14 -38.02 -13.88
C GLU A 83 22.33 -38.17 -15.18
N CYS A 84 21.66 -37.10 -15.60
CA CYS A 84 20.78 -37.13 -16.77
C CYS A 84 21.00 -36.01 -17.78
N ALA A 85 21.95 -35.09 -17.52
CA ALA A 85 22.14 -33.87 -18.30
C ALA A 85 20.85 -33.05 -18.49
N GLY A 86 19.94 -33.14 -17.52
CA GLY A 86 18.66 -32.41 -17.48
C GLY A 86 18.80 -31.03 -16.86
N TYR A 87 17.72 -30.23 -17.02
CA TYR A 87 17.56 -28.89 -16.47
C TYR A 87 16.76 -28.94 -15.17
N HIS A 88 17.32 -29.57 -14.13
CA HIS A 88 16.73 -29.63 -12.79
C HIS A 88 17.82 -29.82 -11.73
N GLN A 89 17.50 -29.46 -10.49
CA GLN A 89 18.44 -29.65 -9.38
C GLN A 89 18.76 -31.14 -9.17
N ALA A 90 19.92 -31.43 -8.57
CA ALA A 90 20.37 -32.81 -8.38
C ALA A 90 19.35 -33.66 -7.58
N TYR A 91 18.67 -33.06 -6.59
CA TYR A 91 17.65 -33.73 -5.78
C TYR A 91 16.30 -33.96 -6.49
N ASP A 92 16.06 -33.29 -7.63
CA ASP A 92 14.86 -33.48 -8.45
C ASP A 92 15.07 -34.47 -9.60
N CYS A 93 16.25 -35.10 -9.68
CA CYS A 93 16.58 -35.96 -10.81
C CYS A 93 15.71 -37.24 -10.83
N PRO A 94 14.99 -37.53 -11.94
CA PRO A 94 14.18 -38.74 -12.04
C PRO A 94 15.02 -40.03 -12.15
N ARG A 95 16.30 -39.92 -12.52
CA ARG A 95 17.21 -41.06 -12.74
C ARG A 95 17.92 -41.57 -11.50
N ILE A 96 17.90 -40.81 -10.40
CA ILE A 96 18.49 -41.25 -9.13
C ILE A 96 17.44 -41.88 -8.22
N SER A 97 17.90 -42.76 -7.32
CA SER A 97 17.04 -43.43 -6.34
C SER A 97 16.45 -42.44 -5.32
N ALA A 98 15.40 -42.85 -4.62
CA ALA A 98 14.80 -42.05 -3.55
C ALA A 98 15.83 -41.69 -2.46
N ASP A 99 16.68 -42.65 -2.08
CA ASP A 99 17.74 -42.45 -1.10
C ASP A 99 18.76 -41.40 -1.56
N GLN A 100 19.17 -41.44 -2.83
CA GLN A 100 20.07 -40.44 -3.40
C GLN A 100 19.42 -39.06 -3.48
N ARG A 101 18.12 -38.97 -3.79
CA ARG A 101 17.39 -37.68 -3.74
C ARG A 101 17.39 -37.12 -2.32
N PHE A 102 17.15 -37.96 -1.34
CA PHE A 102 17.17 -37.58 0.07
C PHE A 102 18.55 -37.04 0.47
N MET A 103 19.62 -37.79 0.19
CA MET A 103 20.99 -37.37 0.51
C MET A 103 21.37 -36.05 -0.18
N ASN A 104 20.98 -35.90 -1.46
CA ASN A 104 21.21 -34.67 -2.21
C ASN A 104 20.41 -33.48 -1.65
N ALA A 105 19.17 -33.70 -1.20
CA ALA A 105 18.35 -32.66 -0.58
C ALA A 105 18.93 -32.22 0.78
N VAL A 106 19.39 -33.16 1.60
CA VAL A 106 20.06 -32.89 2.88
C VAL A 106 21.36 -32.11 2.65
N ALA A 107 22.21 -32.56 1.73
CA ALA A 107 23.45 -31.87 1.38
C ALA A 107 23.22 -30.45 0.84
N ALA A 108 22.07 -30.20 0.21
CA ALA A 108 21.67 -28.89 -0.31
C ALA A 108 20.92 -28.02 0.71
N GLU A 109 20.71 -28.51 1.95
CA GLU A 109 19.88 -27.89 3.00
C GLU A 109 18.46 -27.56 2.51
N ILE A 110 17.89 -28.48 1.73
CA ILE A 110 16.55 -28.37 1.17
C ILE A 110 15.60 -29.27 1.96
N CYS A 111 14.42 -28.76 2.28
CA CYS A 111 13.39 -29.58 2.88
C CYS A 111 12.86 -30.61 1.88
N VAL A 112 12.98 -31.90 2.22
CA VAL A 112 12.52 -33.03 1.38
C VAL A 112 11.00 -33.04 1.15
N ASN A 113 10.23 -32.40 2.03
CA ASN A 113 8.76 -32.36 1.92
C ASN A 113 8.26 -31.30 0.91
N CYS A 114 8.93 -30.16 0.82
CA CYS A 114 8.48 -29.04 -0.02
C CYS A 114 9.47 -28.62 -1.10
N ASN A 115 10.66 -29.21 -1.14
CA ASN A 115 11.80 -28.88 -2.01
C ASN A 115 12.16 -27.39 -1.94
N ARG A 116 12.05 -26.77 -0.76
CA ARG A 116 12.43 -25.36 -0.50
C ARG A 116 13.36 -25.24 0.71
N ARG A 117 14.12 -24.16 0.75
CA ARG A 117 14.91 -23.77 1.93
C ARG A 117 14.00 -23.06 2.94
N HIS A 118 14.03 -23.49 4.18
CA HIS A 118 13.39 -22.77 5.29
C HIS A 118 14.03 -23.16 6.63
N PRO A 119 14.09 -22.23 7.60
CA PRO A 119 14.48 -22.56 8.96
C PRO A 119 13.36 -23.36 9.65
N GLY A 120 13.70 -24.48 10.28
CA GLY A 120 12.80 -25.24 11.13
C GLY A 120 11.75 -26.09 10.37
N VAL A 121 10.57 -26.25 10.99
CA VAL A 121 9.55 -27.21 10.57
C VAL A 121 8.85 -26.77 9.28
N CYS A 122 8.72 -27.70 8.33
CA CYS A 122 8.00 -27.47 7.09
C CYS A 122 6.50 -27.28 7.36
N ARG A 123 5.91 -26.17 6.87
CA ARG A 123 4.46 -25.90 6.99
C ARG A 123 3.60 -26.60 5.94
N LYS A 124 4.21 -27.24 4.94
CA LYS A 124 3.48 -27.94 3.88
C LYS A 124 2.98 -29.27 4.45
N ARG A 125 1.69 -29.58 4.24
CA ARG A 125 1.16 -30.90 4.59
C ARG A 125 1.92 -31.98 3.80
N PRO A 126 2.28 -33.11 4.43
CA PRO A 126 2.87 -34.23 3.72
C PRO A 126 1.96 -34.70 2.58
N LEU A 127 2.57 -35.19 1.49
CA LEU A 127 1.85 -35.65 0.30
C LEU A 127 1.22 -37.04 0.45
N CYS A 128 1.45 -37.74 1.56
CA CYS A 128 0.93 -39.09 1.76
C CYS A 128 0.23 -39.21 3.13
N ASP A 129 -0.98 -39.76 3.12
CA ASP A 129 -1.84 -39.96 4.29
C ASP A 129 -1.51 -41.25 5.08
N LYS A 130 -0.53 -42.04 4.63
CA LYS A 130 -0.13 -43.26 5.35
C LYS A 130 0.70 -42.88 6.58
N LYS A 131 0.54 -43.65 7.67
CA LYS A 131 1.43 -43.55 8.83
C LYS A 131 2.78 -44.16 8.47
N HIS A 132 3.68 -43.36 7.93
CA HIS A 132 5.07 -43.77 7.78
C HIS A 132 5.72 -43.77 9.17
N LEU A 133 6.44 -44.85 9.50
CA LEU A 133 7.21 -45.00 10.74
C LEU A 133 8.43 -44.08 10.77
N THR A 134 8.73 -43.44 9.65
CA THR A 134 9.78 -42.46 9.45
C THR A 134 9.17 -41.07 9.30
N ILE A 135 9.89 -40.05 9.78
CA ILE A 135 9.52 -38.62 9.65
C ILE A 135 9.52 -38.18 8.16
N TYR A 136 9.90 -39.09 7.26
CA TYR A 136 10.10 -38.89 5.83
C TYR A 136 9.27 -39.93 5.08
N HIS A 137 8.58 -39.48 4.02
CA HIS A 137 7.78 -40.29 3.12
C HIS A 137 8.63 -40.96 2.05
#